data_AF-A0A535WT45-F1
#
_entry.id   AF-A0A535WT45-F1
#
_cell.length_a   1.000
_cell.length_b   1.000
_cell.length_c   1.000
_cell.angle_alpha   90.00
_cell.angle_beta   90.00
_cell.angle_gamma   90.00
#
_symmetry.space_group_name_H-M   'P 1'
#
loop_
_entity.id
_entity.type
_entity.pdbx_description
1 polymer ?
#
loop_
_entity_poly.entity_id
_entity_poly.type
_entity_poly.pdbx_seq_one_letter_code
_entity_poly.pdbx_strand_id
1 'polypeptide(L)'
;MGMTMTEKILARGAGRDSVRPGDLLLAKVDFAMGHDLTIPPAGKIMREQMGAEKIWDPDRVAVTQDHFQPAKDAASATLGRLTREFSREMGIKWYFEVGQGGICHTVLPENGLVLPGELVVGADSHSCTYGALNNFATGIGSTDLACVLAL
;
A
#
# COMPACT_ATOMS: atom_id res chain seq x y z
N MET A 1 10.92 -23.06 -20.92
CA MET A 1 11.35 -22.95 -19.51
C MET A 1 10.13 -22.55 -18.70
N GLY A 2 9.97 -23.08 -17.47
CA GLY A 2 8.88 -22.66 -16.60
C GLY A 2 9.10 -21.26 -16.04
N MET A 3 8.02 -20.59 -15.61
CA MET A 3 8.08 -19.35 -14.83
C MET A 3 8.08 -19.65 -13.32
N THR A 4 8.86 -18.87 -12.57
CA THR A 4 8.82 -18.75 -11.11
C THR A 4 7.47 -18.20 -10.64
N MET A 5 7.22 -18.25 -9.32
CA MET A 5 6.01 -17.65 -8.72
C MET A 5 5.95 -16.14 -9.01
N THR A 6 7.05 -15.42 -8.80
CA THR A 6 7.15 -13.99 -9.07
C THR A 6 6.83 -13.65 -10.53
N GLU A 7 7.45 -14.36 -11.48
CA GLU A 7 7.18 -14.14 -12.90
C GLU A 7 5.70 -14.40 -13.24
N LYS A 8 5.08 -15.44 -12.68
CA LYS A 8 3.64 -15.71 -12.90
C LYS A 8 2.74 -14.60 -12.36
N ILE A 9 3.01 -14.12 -11.15
CA ILE A 9 2.23 -13.05 -10.52
C ILE A 9 2.37 -11.74 -11.31
N LEU A 10 3.60 -11.37 -11.67
CA LEU A 10 3.86 -10.15 -12.45
C LEU A 10 3.33 -10.26 -13.88
N ALA A 11 3.44 -11.43 -14.53
CA ALA A 11 2.85 -11.67 -15.85
C ALA A 11 1.33 -11.47 -15.83
N ARG A 12 0.64 -12.02 -14.82
CA ARG A 12 -0.81 -11.78 -14.62
C ARG A 12 -1.09 -10.30 -14.42
N GLY A 13 -0.39 -9.64 -13.49
CA GLY A 13 -0.59 -8.21 -13.20
C GLY A 13 -0.37 -7.32 -14.42
N ALA A 14 0.54 -7.70 -15.31
CA ALA A 14 0.85 -6.99 -16.55
C ALA A 14 0.00 -7.43 -17.76
N GLY A 15 -0.89 -8.42 -17.61
CA GLY A 15 -1.70 -8.97 -18.72
C GLY A 15 -0.87 -9.65 -19.82
N ARG A 16 0.24 -10.30 -19.45
CA ARG A 16 1.15 -10.99 -20.39
C ARG A 16 1.15 -12.50 -20.16
N ASP A 17 1.35 -13.28 -21.23
CA ASP A 17 1.47 -14.75 -21.15
C ASP A 17 2.76 -15.20 -20.45
N SER A 18 3.83 -14.40 -20.57
CA SER A 18 5.09 -14.65 -19.89
C SER A 18 5.90 -13.37 -19.70
N VAL A 19 6.76 -13.38 -18.68
CA VAL A 19 7.74 -12.32 -18.37
C VAL A 19 9.06 -12.98 -17.98
N ARG A 20 10.15 -12.21 -17.97
CA ARG A 20 11.50 -12.65 -17.61
C ARG A 20 12.22 -11.58 -16.78
N PRO A 21 13.27 -11.95 -16.02
CA PRO A 21 14.08 -10.96 -15.30
C PRO A 21 14.70 -9.97 -16.29
N GLY A 22 14.61 -8.68 -15.96
CA GLY A 22 15.04 -7.58 -16.83
C GLY A 22 13.90 -6.93 -17.62
N ASP A 23 12.70 -7.53 -17.65
CA ASP A 23 11.53 -6.89 -18.25
C ASP A 23 11.07 -5.69 -17.40
N LEU A 24 10.69 -4.59 -18.08
CA LEU A 24 9.97 -3.47 -17.48
C LEU A 24 8.48 -3.63 -17.71
N LEU A 25 7.70 -3.60 -16.61
CA LEU A 25 6.28 -3.92 -16.60
C LEU A 25 5.47 -2.78 -15.98
N LEU A 26 4.32 -2.48 -16.58
CA LEU A 26 3.21 -1.83 -15.88
C LEU A 26 2.29 -2.95 -15.41
N ALA A 27 2.16 -3.11 -14.10
CA ALA A 27 1.39 -4.19 -13.49
C ALA A 27 0.33 -3.62 -12.57
N LYS A 28 -0.87 -4.20 -12.62
CA LYS A 28 -1.95 -3.87 -11.71
C LYS A 28 -1.59 -4.28 -10.28
N VAL A 29 -1.70 -3.33 -9.37
CA VAL A 29 -1.61 -3.57 -7.92
C VAL A 29 -2.94 -4.14 -7.44
N ASP A 30 -2.87 -5.25 -6.70
CA ASP A 30 -4.04 -5.90 -6.12
C ASP A 30 -4.39 -5.30 -4.74
N PHE A 31 -3.39 -4.88 -3.97
CA PHE A 31 -3.58 -4.24 -2.66
C PHE A 31 -2.42 -3.28 -2.32
N ALA A 32 -2.73 -2.12 -1.73
CA ALA A 32 -1.73 -1.18 -1.23
C ALA A 32 -1.84 -0.94 0.28
N MET A 33 -0.70 -0.69 0.90
CA MET A 33 -0.60 -0.29 2.31
C MET A 33 0.14 1.03 2.43
N GLY A 34 -0.42 1.95 3.21
CA GLY A 34 0.30 3.13 3.69
C GLY A 34 0.13 3.30 5.19
N HIS A 35 0.96 4.14 5.80
CA HIS A 35 0.88 4.42 7.23
C HIS A 35 1.01 5.92 7.51
N ASP A 36 0.97 6.28 8.79
CA ASP A 36 1.01 7.66 9.29
C ASP A 36 2.16 8.53 8.76
N LEU A 37 3.29 7.94 8.36
CA LEU A 37 4.41 8.68 7.77
C LEU A 37 4.27 8.89 6.26
N THR A 38 3.60 7.96 5.56
CA THR A 38 3.66 7.87 4.10
C THR A 38 2.37 8.28 3.41
N ILE A 39 1.22 8.16 4.09
CA ILE A 39 -0.08 8.61 3.57
C ILE A 39 -0.15 10.14 3.41
N PRO A 40 0.25 10.97 4.40
CA PRO A 40 0.19 12.42 4.23
C PRO A 40 1.00 12.94 3.02
N PRO A 41 2.28 12.58 2.81
CA PRO A 41 3.00 13.01 1.62
C PRO A 41 2.47 12.38 0.32
N ALA A 42 2.05 11.11 0.32
CA ALA A 42 1.47 10.48 -0.87
C ALA A 42 0.17 11.17 -1.30
N GLY A 43 -0.73 11.45 -0.35
CA GLY A 43 -1.98 12.17 -0.61
C GLY A 43 -1.74 13.59 -1.13
N LYS A 44 -0.70 14.27 -0.62
CA LYS A 44 -0.30 15.59 -1.13
C LYS A 44 0.15 15.52 -2.59
N ILE A 45 1.04 14.57 -2.93
CA ILE A 45 1.52 14.38 -4.31
C ILE A 45 0.36 14.02 -5.24
N MET A 46 -0.49 13.08 -4.83
CA MET A 46 -1.67 12.64 -5.57
C MET A 46 -2.58 13.83 -5.94
N ARG A 47 -2.87 14.72 -4.99
CA ARG A 47 -3.75 15.88 -5.24
C ARG A 47 -3.04 17.01 -5.98
N GLU A 48 -1.92 17.48 -5.44
CA GLU A 48 -1.30 18.73 -5.89
C GLU A 48 -0.48 18.56 -7.17
N GLN A 49 0.15 17.40 -7.36
CA GLN A 49 1.05 17.18 -8.51
C GLN A 49 0.38 16.34 -9.60
N MET A 50 -0.47 15.37 -9.24
CA MET A 50 -1.15 14.51 -10.20
C MET A 50 -2.58 14.97 -10.53
N GLY A 51 -3.18 15.85 -9.71
CA GLY A 51 -4.54 16.35 -9.92
C GLY A 51 -5.64 15.32 -9.63
N ALA A 52 -5.33 14.22 -8.93
CA ALA A 52 -6.29 13.18 -8.61
C ALA A 52 -7.07 13.52 -7.33
N GLU A 53 -8.39 13.60 -7.44
CA GLU A 53 -9.30 13.90 -6.33
C GLU A 53 -9.75 12.66 -5.55
N LYS A 54 -9.63 11.47 -6.15
CA LYS A 54 -10.05 10.19 -5.56
C LYS A 54 -8.96 9.14 -5.75
N ILE A 55 -8.97 8.14 -4.88
CA ILE A 55 -8.13 6.94 -5.03
C ILE A 55 -8.78 5.92 -5.99
N TRP A 56 -7.97 5.03 -6.59
CA TRP A 56 -8.43 4.06 -7.59
C TRP A 56 -9.50 3.10 -7.03
N ASP A 57 -9.30 2.60 -5.80
CA ASP A 57 -10.20 1.66 -5.13
C ASP A 57 -10.02 1.73 -3.60
N PRO A 58 -11.01 2.26 -2.85
CA PRO A 58 -10.94 2.36 -1.38
C PRO A 58 -11.03 1.02 -0.65
N ASP A 59 -11.46 -0.06 -1.31
CA ASP A 59 -11.50 -1.40 -0.72
C ASP A 59 -10.16 -2.14 -0.87
N ARG A 60 -9.23 -1.62 -1.67
CA ARG A 60 -7.90 -2.19 -1.97
C ARG A 60 -6.73 -1.40 -1.38
N VAL A 61 -7.02 -0.52 -0.44
CA VAL A 61 -6.03 0.24 0.32
C VAL A 61 -6.25 0.00 1.81
N ALA A 62 -5.17 -0.29 2.53
CA ALA A 62 -5.15 -0.22 3.99
C ALA A 62 -4.28 0.94 4.47
N VAL A 63 -4.73 1.60 5.54
CA VAL A 63 -3.99 2.67 6.20
C VAL A 63 -3.87 2.37 7.69
N THR A 64 -2.64 2.34 8.20
CA THR A 64 -2.36 2.12 9.62
C THR A 64 -1.78 3.35 10.31
N GLN A 65 -1.91 3.41 11.63
CA GLN A 65 -1.20 4.38 12.48
C GLN A 65 -0.44 3.63 13.57
N ASP A 66 0.73 3.13 13.20
CA ASP A 66 1.53 2.23 14.04
C ASP A 66 2.96 2.73 14.31
N HIS A 67 3.48 3.71 13.55
CA HIS A 67 4.86 4.15 13.71
C HIS A 67 5.05 5.18 14.82
N PHE A 68 4.14 6.16 14.93
CA PHE A 68 4.22 7.21 15.95
C PHE A 68 2.98 7.26 16.84
N GLN A 69 2.45 6.09 17.23
CA GLN A 69 1.29 5.99 18.11
C GLN A 69 1.60 5.26 19.43
N PRO A 70 1.26 5.84 20.60
CA PRO A 70 0.70 7.19 20.80
C PRO A 70 1.65 8.32 20.36
N ALA A 71 1.09 9.45 19.93
CA ALA A 71 1.87 10.60 19.45
C ALA A 71 2.84 11.11 20.53
N LYS A 72 4.14 11.10 20.21
CA LYS A 72 5.22 11.57 21.09
C LYS A 72 5.37 13.11 21.12
N ASP A 73 4.92 13.78 20.07
CA ASP A 73 5.06 15.23 19.87
C ASP A 73 3.95 15.78 18.95
N ALA A 74 3.90 17.11 18.80
CA ALA A 74 2.90 17.79 17.97
C ALA A 74 3.02 17.43 16.48
N ALA A 75 4.22 17.12 15.99
CA ALA A 75 4.43 16.72 14.60
C ALA A 75 3.80 15.33 14.34
N SER A 76 4.04 14.38 15.24
CA SER A 76 3.44 13.04 15.21
C SER A 76 1.92 13.10 15.32
N ALA A 77 1.40 13.98 16.19
CA ALA A 77 -0.04 14.22 16.31
C ALA A 77 -0.63 14.80 15.01
N THR A 78 0.11 15.68 14.32
CA THR A 78 -0.29 16.25 13.03
C THR A 78 -0.34 15.17 11.95
N LEU A 79 0.66 14.29 11.87
CA LEU A 79 0.67 13.16 10.93
C LEU A 79 -0.52 12.21 11.15
N GLY A 80 -0.80 11.87 12.41
CA GLY A 80 -1.97 11.06 12.76
C GLY A 80 -3.29 11.72 12.35
N ARG A 81 -3.44 13.03 12.57
CA ARG A 81 -4.63 13.79 12.13
C ARG A 81 -4.77 13.80 10.61
N LEU A 82 -3.71 14.14 9.87
CA LEU A 82 -3.72 14.21 8.40
C LEU A 82 -4.02 12.85 7.78
N THR A 83 -3.44 11.78 8.32
CA THR A 83 -3.70 10.40 7.87
C THR A 83 -5.16 10.03 8.05
N ARG A 84 -5.75 10.33 9.21
CA ARG A 84 -7.17 10.10 9.47
C ARG A 84 -8.08 10.87 8.53
N GLU A 85 -7.80 12.16 8.34
CA GLU A 85 -8.56 13.01 7.43
C GLU A 85 -8.52 12.46 6.01
N PHE A 86 -7.32 12.12 5.51
CA PHE A 86 -7.16 11.50 4.20
C PHE A 86 -7.95 10.20 4.08
N SER A 87 -7.82 9.27 5.04
CA SER A 87 -8.51 7.99 5.00
C SER A 87 -10.03 8.14 4.98
N ARG A 88 -10.58 9.08 5.77
CA ARG A 88 -12.02 9.36 5.79
C ARG A 88 -12.50 10.02 4.49
N GLU A 89 -11.75 10.99 3.99
CA GLU A 89 -12.08 11.71 2.75
C GLU A 89 -12.06 10.79 1.53
N MET A 90 -11.07 9.89 1.46
CA MET A 90 -10.95 8.90 0.39
C MET A 90 -11.87 7.68 0.58
N GLY A 91 -12.60 7.59 1.70
CA GLY A 91 -13.51 6.49 1.98
C GLY A 91 -12.81 5.14 2.22
N ILE A 92 -11.56 5.16 2.68
CA ILE A 92 -10.75 3.95 2.88
C ILE A 92 -11.40 3.09 3.97
N LYS A 93 -11.85 1.90 3.57
CA LYS A 93 -12.53 0.95 4.46
C LYS A 93 -11.58 0.38 5.51
N TRP A 94 -10.35 0.08 5.11
CA TRP A 94 -9.33 -0.55 5.96
C TRP A 94 -8.43 0.48 6.64
N TYR A 95 -9.06 1.45 7.30
CA TYR A 95 -8.35 2.41 8.14
C TYR A 95 -8.29 1.90 9.59
N PHE A 96 -7.09 1.54 10.02
CA PHE A 96 -6.80 1.05 11.36
C PHE A 96 -6.34 2.21 12.25
N GLU A 97 -7.29 2.86 12.91
CA GLU A 97 -7.04 3.97 13.83
C GLU A 97 -6.33 3.50 15.13
N VAL A 98 -5.75 4.44 15.87
CA VAL A 98 -5.12 4.19 17.17
C VAL A 98 -6.03 3.39 18.10
N GLY A 99 -5.51 2.29 18.65
CA GLY A 99 -6.25 1.38 19.53
C GLY A 99 -7.16 0.37 18.82
N GLN A 100 -7.33 0.48 17.51
CA GLN A 100 -8.07 -0.48 16.66
C GLN A 100 -7.15 -1.23 15.68
N GLY A 101 -5.88 -0.80 15.58
CA GLY A 101 -4.87 -1.39 14.71
C GLY A 101 -3.75 -2.13 15.42
N GLY A 102 -2.70 -2.41 14.66
CA GLY A 102 -1.43 -2.98 15.10
C GLY A 102 -0.34 -2.64 14.08
N ILE A 103 0.81 -3.31 14.18
CA ILE A 103 1.89 -3.16 13.20
C ILE A 103 1.37 -3.52 11.81
N CYS A 104 1.53 -2.63 10.83
CA CYS A 104 1.02 -2.78 9.46
C CYS A 104 1.25 -4.18 8.87
N HIS A 105 2.45 -4.72 9.04
CA HIS A 105 2.82 -6.04 8.51
C HIS A 105 2.12 -7.22 9.18
N THR A 106 1.50 -7.01 10.34
CA THR A 106 0.74 -8.01 11.09
C THR A 106 -0.76 -7.87 10.82
N VAL A 107 -1.30 -6.65 10.92
CA VAL A 107 -2.75 -6.43 10.79
C VAL A 107 -3.28 -6.80 9.41
N LEU A 108 -2.52 -6.56 8.34
CA LEU A 108 -2.96 -6.89 6.98
C LEU A 108 -3.16 -8.41 6.80
N PRO A 109 -2.16 -9.26 7.10
CA PRO A 109 -2.32 -10.72 7.16
C PRO A 109 -3.44 -11.20 8.08
N GLU A 110 -3.51 -10.69 9.31
CA GLU A 110 -4.50 -11.14 10.31
C GLU A 110 -5.94 -10.88 9.88
N ASN A 111 -6.17 -9.81 9.12
CA ASN A 111 -7.48 -9.47 8.57
C ASN A 111 -7.73 -10.05 7.17
N GLY A 112 -6.81 -10.88 6.64
CA GLY A 112 -6.94 -11.51 5.33
C GLY A 112 -6.96 -10.51 4.17
N LEU A 113 -6.27 -9.38 4.30
CA LEU A 113 -6.25 -8.31 3.29
C LEU A 113 -5.25 -8.54 2.17
N VAL A 114 -4.22 -9.35 2.42
CA VAL A 114 -3.18 -9.72 1.46
C VAL A 114 -3.23 -11.23 1.24
N LEU A 115 -3.43 -11.65 0.00
CA LEU A 115 -3.79 -13.02 -0.34
C LEU A 115 -2.78 -13.67 -1.29
N PRO A 116 -2.68 -15.02 -1.31
CA PRO A 116 -1.78 -15.73 -2.20
C PRO A 116 -1.98 -15.34 -3.67
N GLY A 117 -0.86 -15.15 -4.37
CA GLY A 117 -0.83 -14.74 -5.76
C GLY A 117 -1.00 -13.24 -6.01
N GLU A 118 -1.38 -12.41 -5.03
CA GLU A 118 -1.56 -10.97 -5.27
C GLU A 118 -0.23 -10.23 -5.54
N LEU A 119 -0.32 -9.07 -6.19
CA LEU A 119 0.72 -8.05 -6.25
C LEU A 119 0.40 -6.99 -5.20
N VAL A 120 1.14 -7.01 -4.10
CA VAL A 120 0.94 -6.13 -2.96
C VAL A 120 2.07 -5.12 -2.90
N VAL A 121 1.74 -3.86 -2.65
CA VAL A 121 2.75 -2.83 -2.38
C VAL A 121 2.49 -2.21 -1.03
N GLY A 122 3.54 -1.87 -0.30
CA GLY A 122 3.40 -1.09 0.91
C GLY A 122 4.42 0.02 0.95
N ALA A 123 4.03 1.19 1.42
CA ALA A 123 4.96 2.30 1.62
C ALA A 123 5.78 2.11 2.91
N ASP A 124 6.32 0.92 3.13
CA ASP A 124 7.27 0.57 4.18
C ASP A 124 8.30 -0.43 3.62
N SER A 125 9.54 -0.35 4.09
CA SER A 125 10.67 -1.18 3.61
C SER A 125 10.49 -2.68 3.86
N HIS A 126 9.70 -3.07 4.86
CA HIS A 126 9.46 -4.47 5.24
C HIS A 126 8.15 -5.02 4.67
N SER A 127 7.55 -4.36 3.69
CA SER A 127 6.39 -4.90 2.97
C SER A 127 6.66 -6.26 2.31
N CYS A 128 7.92 -6.65 2.14
CA CYS A 128 8.33 -8.00 1.75
C CYS A 128 7.84 -9.10 2.71
N THR A 129 7.51 -8.77 3.97
CA THR A 129 6.92 -9.70 4.95
C THR A 129 5.67 -10.41 4.41
N TYR A 130 4.84 -9.72 3.61
CA TYR A 130 3.62 -10.32 3.05
C TYR A 130 3.92 -11.48 2.11
N GLY A 131 5.11 -11.55 1.51
CA GLY A 131 5.54 -12.63 0.63
C GLY A 131 5.53 -14.01 1.30
N ALA A 132 5.56 -14.07 2.63
CA ALA A 132 5.36 -15.31 3.39
C ALA A 132 4.00 -16.00 3.10
N LEU A 133 3.03 -15.25 2.56
CA LEU A 133 1.71 -15.73 2.15
C LEU A 133 1.63 -16.08 0.65
N ASN A 134 2.77 -16.27 -0.03
CA ASN A 134 2.85 -16.58 -1.46
C ASN A 134 2.28 -15.49 -2.39
N ASN A 135 2.37 -14.23 -1.99
CA ASN A 135 2.17 -13.08 -2.89
C ASN A 135 3.52 -12.49 -3.34
N PHE A 136 3.48 -11.60 -4.33
CA PHE A 136 4.60 -10.71 -4.60
C PHE A 136 4.39 -9.43 -3.81
N ALA A 137 5.29 -9.11 -2.88
CA ALA A 137 5.20 -7.89 -2.10
C ALA A 137 6.51 -7.13 -2.04
N THR A 138 6.41 -5.80 -2.16
CA THR A 138 7.58 -4.91 -2.13
C THR A 138 7.28 -3.59 -1.43
N GLY A 139 8.33 -3.03 -0.82
CA GLY A 139 8.33 -1.67 -0.31
C GLY A 139 8.41 -0.66 -1.46
N ILE A 140 7.69 0.46 -1.33
CA ILE A 140 7.72 1.58 -2.29
C ILE A 140 7.80 2.94 -1.56
N GLY A 141 8.19 4.00 -2.27
CA GLY A 141 8.21 5.35 -1.71
C GLY A 141 6.83 6.04 -1.75
N SER A 142 6.70 7.20 -1.08
CA SER A 142 5.44 7.96 -1.12
C SER A 142 5.05 8.48 -2.50
N THR A 143 6.02 8.74 -3.38
CA THR A 143 5.74 9.11 -4.78
C THR A 143 5.12 7.95 -5.55
N ASP A 144 5.67 6.75 -5.41
CA ASP A 144 5.11 5.55 -6.04
C ASP A 144 3.74 5.21 -5.43
N LEU A 145 3.59 5.37 -4.10
CA LEU A 145 2.30 5.19 -3.45
C LEU A 145 1.27 6.20 -3.98
N ALA A 146 1.65 7.44 -4.22
CA ALA A 146 0.76 8.43 -4.84
C ALA A 146 0.31 7.98 -6.24
N CYS A 147 1.24 7.43 -7.04
CA CYS A 147 0.91 6.86 -8.35
C CYS A 147 -0.06 5.68 -8.23
N VAL A 148 0.18 4.76 -7.31
CA VAL A 148 -0.71 3.60 -7.05
C VAL A 148 -2.07 4.08 -6.58
N LEU A 149 -2.13 5.07 -5.69
CA LEU A 149 -3.39 5.64 -5.21
C LEU A 149 -4.20 6.29 -6.34
N ALA A 150 -3.53 6.95 -7.30
CA ALA A 150 -4.18 7.77 -8.33
C ALA A 150 -4.63 7.01 -9.59
N LEU A 151 -3.99 5.89 -9.94
CA LEU A 151 -4.09 5.21 -11.23
C LEU A 151 -4.81 3.87 -11.14
#